data_AF-A0A2R3QWM5-F1
#
_entry.id   AF-A0A2R3QWM5-F1
#
_cell.length_a   1.000
_cell.length_b   1.000
_cell.length_c   1.000
_cell.angle_alpha   90.00
_cell.angle_beta   90.00
_cell.angle_gamma   90.00
#
_symmetry.space_group_name_H-M   'P 1'
#
loop_
_entity.id
_entity.type
_entity.pdbx_description
1 polymer ?
#
loop_
_entity_poly.entity_id
_entity_poly.type
_entity_poly.pdbx_seq_one_letter_code
_entity_poly.pdbx_strand_id
1 'polypeptide(L)' 'MAKQYIVKTTIHGIPKAGGKKVVIKSSPEPQDVPAALVKELLERGVIEEVGASEKGKAAAESTPASGVDGTGDDNSGD' A
#
# COMPACT_ATOMS: atom_id res chain seq x y z
N MET A 1 23.20 3.97 3.55
CA MET A 1 21.99 4.80 3.62
C MET A 1 20.86 3.90 4.09
N ALA A 2 20.15 4.27 5.15
CA ALA A 2 19.02 3.47 5.63
C ALA A 2 17.83 3.68 4.67
N LYS A 3 17.20 2.59 4.25
CA LYS A 3 16.07 2.64 3.32
C LYS A 3 14.80 2.95 4.10
N GLN A 4 14.02 3.89 3.60
CA GLN A 4 12.76 4.29 4.22
C GLN A 4 11.60 3.57 3.53
N TYR A 5 10.62 3.14 4.33
CA TYR A 5 9.46 2.38 3.88
C TYR A 5 8.17 2.97 4.44
N ILE A 6 7.08 2.88 3.67
CA ILE A 6 5.73 3.18 4.16
C ILE A 6 5.25 1.97 4.94
N VAL A 7 4.89 2.18 6.20
CA VAL A 7 4.49 1.10 7.11
C VAL A 7 2.97 1.06 7.17
N LYS A 8 2.36 0.02 6.60
CA LYS A 8 0.90 -0.10 6.49
C LYS A 8 0.24 -0.59 7.77
N THR A 9 0.97 -1.38 8.57
CA THR A 9 0.51 -1.91 9.86
C THR A 9 1.60 -1.79 10.91
N THR A 10 1.21 -1.73 12.18
CA THR A 10 2.17 -1.56 13.28
C THR A 10 3.02 -2.84 13.42
N ILE A 11 4.35 -2.69 13.35
CA ILE A 11 5.31 -3.79 13.40
C ILE A 11 5.93 -3.87 14.78
N HIS A 12 5.86 -5.06 15.37
CA HIS A 12 6.48 -5.36 16.66
C HIS A 12 7.55 -6.43 16.38
N GLY A 13 8.82 -6.06 16.47
CA GLY A 13 9.91 -6.96 16.08
C GLY A 13 11.14 -6.83 16.95
N ILE A 14 12.00 -7.83 16.89
CA ILE A 14 13.34 -7.79 17.46
C ILE A 14 14.31 -7.96 16.29
N PRO A 15 14.94 -6.88 15.78
CA PRO A 15 15.68 -6.91 14.51
C PRO A 15 17.02 -7.65 14.59
N LYS A 16 17.48 -8.02 15.79
CA LYS A 16 18.71 -8.80 16.01
C LYS A 16 18.45 -9.75 17.17
N ALA A 17 18.87 -11.01 17.08
CA ALA A 17 18.74 -11.95 18.19
C ALA A 17 19.37 -11.36 19.48
N GLY A 18 18.57 -11.19 20.53
CA GLY A 18 18.95 -10.52 21.79
C GLY A 18 18.96 -8.97 21.76
N GLY A 19 18.47 -8.36 20.69
CA GLY A 19 18.37 -6.91 20.52
C GLY A 19 17.18 -6.27 21.22
N LYS A 20 17.12 -4.93 21.17
CA LYS A 20 15.97 -4.17 21.69
C LYS A 20 14.74 -4.39 20.82
N LYS A 21 13.59 -4.56 21.46
CA LYS A 21 12.29 -4.59 20.78
C LYS A 21 12.07 -3.23 20.10
N VAL A 22 11.79 -3.26 18.80
CA VAL A 22 11.40 -2.09 18.03
C VAL A 22 9.91 -2.16 17.77
N VAL A 23 9.26 -1.01 17.90
CA VAL A 23 7.85 -0.82 17.57
C VAL A 23 7.79 0.27 16.53
N ILE A 24 7.40 -0.10 15.32
CA ILE A 24 7.27 0.83 14.19
C ILE A 24 5.78 0.98 13.93
N LYS A 25 5.24 2.18 14.14
CA LYS A 25 3.80 2.43 13.96
C LYS A 25 3.47 2.49 12.49
N SER A 26 2.25 2.10 12.14
CA SER A 26 1.72 2.40 10.81
C SER A 26 1.67 3.92 10.63
N SER A 27 2.30 4.41 9.56
CA SER A 27 2.24 5.81 9.16
C SER A 27 2.29 5.88 7.64
N PRO A 28 1.55 6.81 7.00
CA PRO A 28 1.70 7.09 5.58
C PRO A 28 3.06 7.73 5.24
N GLU A 29 3.82 8.16 6.24
CA GLU A 29 5.13 8.76 6.05
C GLU A 29 6.24 7.70 5.92
N PRO A 30 7.28 7.98 5.12
CA PRO A 30 8.51 7.20 5.06
C PRO A 30 9.11 7.00 6.46
N GLN A 31 9.29 5.75 6.86
CA GLN A 31 9.89 5.39 8.15
C GLN A 31 11.11 4.49 7.97
N ASP A 32 12.05 4.61 8.89
CA ASP A 32 13.22 3.75 8.93
C ASP A 32 12.82 2.33 9.40
N VAL A 33 13.09 1.33 8.57
CA VAL A 33 12.82 -0.07 8.91
C VAL A 33 14.16 -0.83 8.97
N PRO A 34 14.44 -1.55 10.07
CA PRO A 34 15.67 -2.33 10.18
C PRO A 34 15.80 -3.35 9.03
N ALA A 35 16.94 -3.33 8.33
CA ALA A 35 17.19 -4.18 7.16
C ALA A 35 16.99 -5.68 7.42
N ALA A 36 17.20 -6.13 8.67
CA ALA A 36 16.95 -7.51 9.09
C ALA A 36 15.47 -7.92 9.02
N LEU A 37 14.54 -6.96 9.18
CA LEU A 37 13.10 -7.20 9.11
C LEU A 37 12.52 -6.85 7.74
N VAL A 38 13.16 -5.93 6.99
CA VAL A 38 12.67 -5.44 5.69
C VAL A 38 12.26 -6.56 4.74
N LYS A 39 13.09 -7.61 4.59
CA LYS A 39 12.81 -8.71 3.65
C LYS A 39 11.50 -9.43 3.99
N GLU A 40 11.35 -9.86 5.24
CA GLU A 40 10.14 -10.55 5.70
C GLU A 40 8.92 -9.63 5.61
N LEU A 41 9.08 -8.37 5.98
CA LEU A 41 7.99 -7.39 6.00
C LEU A 41 7.52 -7.01 4.58
N LEU A 42 8.42 -6.94 3.61
CA LEU A 42 8.07 -6.74 2.19
C LEU A 42 7.36 -7.98 1.63
N GLU A 43 7.85 -9.19 1.92
CA GLU A 43 7.21 -10.44 1.49
C GLU A 43 5.79 -10.59 2.05
N ARG A 44 5.56 -10.08 3.27
CA ARG A 44 4.24 -10.04 3.92
C ARG A 44 3.36 -8.89 3.47
N GLY A 45 3.87 -7.95 2.67
CA GLY A 45 3.13 -6.76 2.20
C GLY A 45 2.79 -5.75 3.31
N VAL A 46 3.50 -5.80 4.44
CA VAL A 46 3.24 -4.89 5.58
C VAL A 46 4.01 -3.58 5.50
N ILE A 47 5.07 -3.53 4.66
CA ILE A 47 5.80 -2.31 4.31
C ILE A 47 5.90 -2.14 2.79
N GLU A 48 6.11 -0.91 2.32
CA GLU A 48 6.20 -0.56 0.89
C GLU A 48 7.40 0.38 0.65
N GLU A 49 8.15 0.21 -0.44
CA GLU A 49 9.32 1.08 -0.72
C GLU A 49 8.86 2.47 -1.15
N VAL A 50 9.42 3.50 -0.51
CA VAL A 50 9.11 4.91 -0.82
C VAL A 50 9.75 5.23 -2.17
N GLY A 51 8.92 5.28 -3.22
CA GLY A 51 9.36 5.41 -4.62
C GLY A 51 8.95 4.25 -5.52
N ALA A 52 8.42 3.14 -4.98
CA ALA A 52 7.77 2.11 -5.78
C ALA A 52 6.34 2.50 -6.23
N SER A 53 5.82 3.63 -5.72
CA SER A 53 4.46 4.11 -6.04
C SER A 53 4.29 4.66 -7.46
N GLU A 54 5.25 4.50 -8.38
CA GLU A 54 5.01 4.67 -9.82
C GLU A 54 4.62 3.38 -10.56
N LYS A 55 4.51 2.23 -9.88
CA LYS A 55 4.07 1.01 -10.57
C LYS A 55 3.20 0.12 -9.68
N GLY A 56 1.94 0.50 -9.48
CA GLY A 56 0.94 -0.47 -9.02
C GLY A 56 -0.15 0.01 -8.07
N LYS A 57 -0.38 1.32 -7.91
CA LYS A 57 -1.61 1.80 -7.24
C LYS A 57 -2.77 1.88 -8.23
N ALA A 58 -3.06 0.77 -8.91
CA ALA A 58 -4.43 0.45 -9.28
C ALA A 58 -5.08 -0.08 -7.99
N ALA A 59 -5.39 0.85 -7.08
CA ALA A 59 -6.31 0.54 -6.01
C ALA A 59 -7.62 0.13 -6.67
N ALA A 60 -7.97 -1.13 -6.49
CA ALA A 60 -9.31 -1.63 -6.68
C ALA A 60 -10.24 -0.82 -5.76
N GLU A 61 -10.78 0.27 -6.28
CA GLU A 61 -12.14 0.64 -5.94
C GLU A 61 -13.05 -0.25 -6.77
N SER A 62 -13.82 -1.08 -6.06
CA SER A 62 -14.77 -1.99 -6.64
C SER A 62 -15.92 -1.20 -7.26
N THR A 63 -16.01 -1.21 -8.60
CA THR A 63 -17.29 -1.09 -9.31
C THR A 63 -17.33 -2.12 -10.43
N PRO A 64 -17.95 -3.30 -10.21
CA PRO A 64 -18.46 -4.13 -11.29
C PRO A 64 -19.98 -4.10 -11.28
N ALA A 65 -20.59 -3.34 -12.18
CA ALA A 65 -21.96 -3.55 -12.70
C ALA A 65 -22.25 -2.40 -13.67
N SER A 66 -22.39 -2.69 -14.96
CA SER A 66 -23.69 -2.67 -15.66
C SER A 66 -24.10 -1.24 -16.02
N GLY A 67 -24.24 -0.86 -17.28
CA GLY A 67 -24.25 -1.61 -18.50
C GLY A 67 -24.33 -0.63 -19.66
N VAL A 68 -24.52 -1.19 -20.84
CA VAL A 68 -24.92 -0.51 -22.06
C VAL A 68 -25.96 0.60 -21.83
N ASP A 69 -25.61 1.86 -22.08
CA ASP A 69 -26.57 2.91 -22.42
C ASP A 69 -26.49 3.13 -23.94
N GLY A 70 -27.00 2.12 -24.65
CA GLY A 70 -27.52 2.26 -25.99
C GLY A 70 -29.05 2.28 -25.90
N THR A 71 -29.66 3.44 -26.05
CA THR A 71 -31.06 3.71 -26.41
C THR A 71 -31.08 5.23 -26.64
N GLY A 72 -31.29 5.71 -27.87
CA GLY A 72 -32.57 5.66 -28.56
C GLY A 72 -33.35 6.89 -28.08
N ASP A 73 -33.21 8.00 -28.80
CA ASP A 73 -34.32 8.56 -29.60
C ASP A 73 -35.20 9.48 -28.73
N ASP A 74 -35.95 10.37 -29.38
CA ASP A 74 -36.99 11.22 -28.79
C ASP A 74 -36.56 12.45 -27.98
N ASN A 75 -36.15 13.54 -28.66
CA ASN A 75 -36.81 14.84 -28.44
C ASN A 75 -36.54 15.85 -29.58
N SER A 76 -37.39 15.88 -30.61
CA SER A 76 -37.49 17.00 -31.55
C SER A 76 -38.94 17.12 -32.03
N GLY A 77 -39.81 17.60 -31.13
CA GLY A 77 -41.20 17.91 -31.49
C GLY A 77 -41.99 18.49 -30.33
N ASP A 78 -42.01 19.81 -30.21
CA ASP A 78 -43.21 20.68 -30.26
C ASP A 78 -42.75 22.14 -30.50
#